data_AF-A0A0D2QG21-F1
#
_entry.id   AF-A0A0D2QG21-F1
#
_cell.length_a   1.000
_cell.length_b   1.000
_cell.length_c   1.000
_cell.angle_alpha   90.00
_cell.angle_beta   90.00
_cell.angle_gamma   90.00
#
_symmetry.space_group_name_H-M   'P 1'
#
loop_
_entity.id
_entity.type
_entity.pdbx_description
1 polymer ?
#
loop_
_entity_poly.entity_id
_entity_poly.type
_entity_poly.pdbx_seq_one_letter_code
_entity_poly.pdbx_strand_id
1 'polypeptide(L)'
;MDSQSKHTISSRLQAVKQKSGKSYNQIAEETGLTNVYVAQLLKRQAQLKTETAPKLRAALPELPEELLHEMMKPPLRSYDPNLIQEPTVYRLNEAVMHFGESIKEIINEEFGDGM
;
A
#
# COMPACT_ATOMS: atom_id res chain seq x y z
N MET A 1 9.33 -3.85 -16.02
CA MET A 1 10.09 -3.99 -14.75
C MET A 1 9.74 -5.34 -14.18
N ASP A 2 10.75 -6.18 -14.01
CA ASP A 2 10.59 -7.58 -13.63
C ASP A 2 9.97 -7.71 -12.22
N SER A 3 9.10 -8.71 -12.00
CA SER A 3 8.44 -8.93 -10.69
C SER A 3 9.47 -9.07 -9.55
N GLN A 4 10.61 -9.68 -9.88
CA GLN A 4 11.76 -9.86 -9.00
C GLN A 4 12.39 -8.53 -8.56
N SER A 5 12.40 -7.52 -9.44
CA SER A 5 12.93 -6.17 -9.13
C SER A 5 12.03 -5.44 -8.12
N LYS A 6 10.70 -5.53 -8.27
CA LYS A 6 9.75 -4.94 -7.31
C LYS A 6 9.87 -5.55 -5.93
N HIS A 7 9.99 -6.89 -5.86
CA HIS A 7 10.14 -7.59 -4.59
C HIS A 7 11.41 -7.13 -3.86
N THR A 8 12.55 -7.07 -4.56
CA THR A 8 13.81 -6.56 -4.00
C THR A 8 13.69 -5.14 -3.46
N ILE A 9 13.06 -4.22 -4.21
CA ILE A 9 12.83 -2.83 -3.75
C ILE A 9 11.95 -2.82 -2.49
N SER A 10 10.85 -3.55 -2.51
CA SER A 10 9.90 -3.60 -1.38
C SER A 10 10.56 -4.17 -0.12
N SER A 11 11.38 -5.21 -0.25
CA SER A 11 12.14 -5.77 0.88
C SER A 11 13.13 -4.76 1.47
N ARG A 12 13.83 -3.99 0.62
CA ARG A 12 14.73 -2.91 1.08
C ARG A 12 13.96 -1.79 1.81
N LEU A 13 12.80 -1.39 1.29
CA LEU A 13 11.92 -0.41 1.94
C LEU A 13 11.42 -0.91 3.31
N GLN A 14 11.02 -2.17 3.40
CA GLN A 14 10.60 -2.78 4.66
C GLN A 14 11.74 -2.84 5.68
N ALA A 15 12.97 -3.13 5.23
CA ALA A 15 14.15 -3.12 6.10
C ALA A 15 14.42 -1.73 6.70
N VAL A 16 14.26 -0.65 5.92
CA VAL A 16 14.37 0.74 6.43
C VAL A 16 13.33 1.00 7.52
N LYS A 17 12.06 0.63 7.28
CA LYS A 17 11.00 0.77 8.30
C LYS A 17 11.32 -0.04 9.55
N GLN A 18 11.78 -1.29 9.41
CA GLN A 18 12.14 -2.15 10.55
C GLN A 18 13.29 -1.54 11.36
N LYS A 19 14.35 -1.07 10.70
CA LYS A 19 15.51 -0.45 11.35
C LYS A 19 15.14 0.85 12.08
N SER A 20 14.16 1.60 11.58
CA SER A 20 13.66 2.80 12.27
C SER A 20 12.98 2.52 13.61
N GLY A 21 12.52 1.27 13.85
CA GLY A 21 11.73 0.91 15.04
C GLY A 21 10.30 1.48 15.07
N LYS A 22 9.92 2.30 14.09
CA LYS A 22 8.60 2.96 14.05
C LYS A 22 7.51 2.03 13.57
N SER A 23 6.30 2.19 14.12
CA SER A 23 5.06 1.62 13.60
C SER A 23 4.54 2.39 12.39
N TYR A 24 3.62 1.81 11.63
CA TYR A 24 2.96 2.54 10.53
C TYR A 24 2.15 3.74 11.04
N ASN A 25 1.59 3.68 12.26
CA ASN A 25 0.85 4.78 12.87
C ASN A 25 1.76 5.97 13.20
N GLN A 26 2.95 5.73 13.75
CA GLN A 26 3.92 6.80 14.03
C GLN A 26 4.38 7.49 12.75
N ILE A 27 4.70 6.71 11.70
CA ILE A 27 5.09 7.30 10.40
C ILE A 27 3.91 8.07 9.79
N ALA A 28 2.69 7.57 9.91
CA ALA A 28 1.48 8.27 9.46
C ALA A 28 1.29 9.62 10.15
N GLU A 29 1.43 9.67 11.47
CA GLU A 29 1.34 10.89 12.27
C GLU A 29 2.40 11.93 11.86
N GLU A 30 3.67 11.52 11.73
CA GLU A 30 4.77 12.40 11.31
C GLU A 30 4.61 12.93 9.88
N THR A 31 3.97 12.16 9.00
CA THR A 31 3.82 12.51 7.58
C THR A 31 2.50 13.19 7.24
N GLY A 32 1.47 13.06 8.10
CA GLY A 32 0.09 13.43 7.80
C GLY A 32 -0.59 12.51 6.79
N LEU A 33 -0.04 11.32 6.55
CA LEU A 33 -0.61 10.28 5.69
C LEU A 33 -1.43 9.28 6.51
N THR A 34 -2.26 8.46 5.87
CA THR A 34 -2.87 7.31 6.56
C THR A 34 -1.87 6.18 6.72
N ASN A 35 -1.98 5.42 7.81
CA ASN A 35 -1.13 4.26 8.08
C ASN A 35 -1.16 3.21 6.96
N VAL A 36 -2.34 2.97 6.37
CA VAL A 36 -2.51 2.06 5.23
C VAL A 36 -1.77 2.61 4.02
N TYR A 37 -1.88 3.91 3.71
CA TYR A 37 -1.15 4.50 2.59
C TYR A 37 0.37 4.38 2.76
N VAL A 38 0.89 4.65 3.97
CA VAL A 38 2.32 4.41 4.29
C VAL A 38 2.70 2.94 4.06
N ALA A 39 1.87 1.99 4.50
CA ALA A 39 2.11 0.57 4.25
C ALA A 39 2.10 0.22 2.75
N GLN A 40 1.17 0.79 1.97
CA GLN A 40 1.10 0.59 0.53
C GLN A 40 2.31 1.21 -0.21
N LEU A 41 2.82 2.35 0.26
CA LEU A 41 4.04 2.97 -0.27
C LEU A 41 5.25 2.04 -0.08
N LEU A 42 5.45 1.52 1.13
CA LEU A 42 6.56 0.60 1.45
C LEU A 42 6.43 -0.77 0.77
N LYS A 43 5.23 -1.14 0.31
CA LYS A 43 4.96 -2.36 -0.50
C LYS A 43 4.97 -2.11 -2.01
N ARG A 44 5.32 -0.90 -2.46
CA ARG A 44 5.24 -0.49 -3.89
C ARG A 44 3.86 -0.79 -4.52
N GLN A 45 2.78 -0.47 -3.81
CA GLN A 45 1.40 -0.54 -4.30
C GLN A 45 0.74 0.83 -4.46
N ALA A 46 1.32 1.85 -3.82
CA ALA A 46 0.96 3.25 -3.96
C ALA A 46 2.15 4.06 -4.49
N GLN A 47 1.84 5.18 -5.13
CA GLN A 47 2.82 6.16 -5.59
C GLN A 47 2.96 7.24 -4.53
N LEU A 48 4.17 7.56 -4.10
CA LEU A 48 4.48 8.70 -3.24
C LEU A 48 4.36 10.00 -4.05
N LYS A 49 3.63 10.98 -3.51
CA LYS A 49 3.48 12.28 -4.16
C LYS A 49 4.62 13.23 -3.77
N THR A 50 5.00 14.12 -4.69
CA THR A 50 6.14 15.03 -4.51
C THR A 50 6.00 15.89 -3.26
N GLU A 51 4.79 16.33 -2.93
CA GLU A 51 4.51 17.16 -1.76
C GLU A 51 4.72 16.44 -0.41
N THR A 52 4.63 15.11 -0.37
CA THR A 52 4.80 14.32 0.87
C THR A 52 6.15 13.62 0.97
N ALA A 53 6.95 13.64 -0.10
CA ALA A 53 8.29 13.04 -0.10
C ALA A 53 9.25 13.64 0.95
N PRO A 54 9.30 14.97 1.19
CA PRO A 54 10.14 15.54 2.24
C PRO A 54 9.74 15.07 3.64
N LYS A 55 8.43 14.95 3.90
CA LYS A 55 7.91 14.47 5.19
C LYS A 55 8.25 13.01 5.43
N LEU A 56 8.10 12.16 4.41
CA LEU A 56 8.46 10.75 4.52
C LEU A 56 9.96 10.57 4.77
N ARG A 57 10.80 11.39 4.13
CA ARG A 57 12.25 11.40 4.35
C ARG A 57 12.61 11.84 5.76
N ALA A 58 11.93 12.85 6.31
CA ALA A 58 12.09 13.26 7.69
C ALA A 58 11.66 12.15 8.67
N ALA A 59 10.58 11.44 8.36
CA ALA A 59 10.08 10.34 9.20
C ALA A 59 10.97 9.09 9.14
N LEU A 60 11.61 8.83 8.00
CA LEU A 60 12.52 7.71 7.76
C LEU A 60 13.87 8.25 7.25
N PRO A 61 14.72 8.84 8.11
CA PRO A 61 15.94 9.52 7.69
C PRO A 61 16.98 8.60 7.04
N GLU A 62 16.93 7.30 7.32
CA GLU A 62 17.78 6.29 6.69
C GLU A 62 17.25 5.76 5.35
N LEU A 63 16.12 6.29 4.85
CA LEU A 63 15.58 5.92 3.54
C LEU A 63 16.51 6.45 2.44
N PRO A 64 17.15 5.56 1.65
CA PRO A 64 18.03 5.99 0.57
C PRO A 64 17.28 6.78 -0.50
N GLU A 65 17.93 7.80 -1.07
CA GLU A 65 17.32 8.67 -2.08
C GLU A 65 16.88 7.89 -3.32
N GLU A 66 17.60 6.83 -3.71
CA GLU A 66 17.19 6.01 -4.84
C GLU A 66 15.88 5.26 -4.56
N LEU A 67 15.66 4.81 -3.33
CA LEU A 67 14.42 4.13 -2.94
C LEU A 67 13.25 5.12 -2.85
N LEU A 68 13.50 6.33 -2.38
CA LEU A 68 12.50 7.40 -2.35
C LEU A 68 12.07 7.77 -3.78
N HIS A 69 13.03 7.95 -4.69
CA HIS A 69 12.74 8.23 -6.10
C HIS A 69 11.94 7.07 -6.73
N GLU A 70 12.30 5.84 -6.40
CA GLU A 70 11.55 4.65 -6.80
C GLU A 70 10.09 4.70 -6.31
N MET A 71 9.83 5.09 -5.05
CA MET A 71 8.47 5.24 -4.51
C MET A 71 7.64 6.31 -5.23
N MET A 72 8.27 7.32 -5.84
CA MET A 72 7.57 8.37 -6.59
C MET A 72 7.17 7.95 -8.01
N LYS A 73 7.73 6.85 -8.54
CA LYS A 73 7.31 6.28 -9.84
C LYS A 73 5.98 5.54 -9.70
N PRO A 74 5.05 5.67 -10.66
CA PRO A 74 3.83 4.87 -10.68
C PRO A 74 4.14 3.37 -10.52
N PRO A 75 3.59 2.68 -9.51
CA PRO A 75 3.90 1.28 -9.29
C PRO A 75 3.13 0.41 -10.27
N LEU A 76 3.77 -0.66 -10.74
CA LEU A 76 3.03 -1.81 -11.25
C LEU A 76 2.44 -2.54 -10.05
N ARG A 77 1.12 -2.38 -9.86
CA ARG A 77 0.41 -3.03 -8.75
C ARG A 77 0.32 -4.53 -9.00
N SER A 78 0.54 -5.30 -7.95
CA SER A 78 0.52 -6.77 -7.99
C SER A 78 0.48 -7.30 -6.57
N TYR A 79 -0.05 -8.50 -6.35
CA TYR A 79 -0.07 -9.15 -5.05
C TYR A 79 0.38 -10.59 -5.19
N ASP A 80 0.80 -11.20 -4.08
CA ASP A 80 1.05 -12.63 -4.02
C ASP A 80 -0.30 -13.36 -4.09
N PRO A 81 -0.55 -14.24 -5.08
CA PRO A 81 -1.77 -15.02 -5.16
C PRO A 81 -2.03 -15.87 -3.91
N ASN A 82 -0.98 -16.28 -3.19
CA ASN A 82 -1.11 -17.07 -1.97
C ASN A 82 -1.58 -16.23 -0.77
N LEU A 83 -1.64 -14.90 -0.89
CA LEU A 83 -2.10 -14.01 0.19
C LEU A 83 -3.52 -14.34 0.64
N ILE A 84 -4.35 -14.90 -0.24
CA ILE A 84 -5.72 -15.34 0.10
C ILE A 84 -5.75 -16.44 1.16
N GLN A 85 -4.64 -17.15 1.38
CA GLN A 85 -4.51 -18.17 2.42
C GLN A 85 -4.28 -17.56 3.81
N GLU A 86 -3.93 -16.27 3.90
CA GLU A 86 -3.80 -15.59 5.18
C GLU A 86 -5.20 -15.35 5.77
N PRO A 87 -5.48 -15.79 7.01
CA PRO A 87 -6.84 -15.76 7.57
C PRO A 87 -7.51 -14.39 7.57
N THR A 88 -6.77 -13.31 7.86
CA THR A 88 -7.33 -11.95 7.89
C THR A 88 -7.72 -11.47 6.50
N VAL A 89 -6.85 -11.68 5.50
CA VAL A 89 -7.13 -11.38 4.09
C VAL A 89 -8.27 -12.24 3.55
N TYR A 90 -8.32 -13.52 3.93
CA TYR A 90 -9.41 -14.41 3.55
C TYR A 90 -10.77 -13.86 4.02
N ARG A 91 -10.87 -13.35 5.25
CA ARG A 91 -12.11 -12.74 5.76
C ARG A 91 -12.53 -11.49 5.01
N LEU A 92 -11.58 -10.67 4.57
CA LEU A 92 -11.88 -9.53 3.71
C LEU A 92 -12.43 -9.99 2.35
N ASN A 93 -11.86 -11.03 1.75
CA ASN A 93 -12.37 -11.61 0.52
C ASN A 93 -13.75 -12.26 0.71
N GLU A 94 -13.96 -12.99 1.81
CA GLU A 94 -15.25 -13.61 2.15
C GLU A 94 -16.35 -12.56 2.27
N ALA A 95 -16.08 -11.40 2.87
CA ALA A 95 -17.03 -10.30 2.90
C ALA A 95 -17.40 -9.82 1.50
N VAL A 96 -16.43 -9.66 0.60
CA VAL A 96 -16.71 -9.29 -0.81
C VAL A 96 -17.53 -10.37 -1.51
N MET A 97 -17.20 -11.64 -1.31
CA MET A 97 -17.90 -12.76 -1.96
C MET A 97 -19.33 -12.96 -1.44
N HIS A 98 -19.59 -12.70 -0.15
CA HIS A 98 -20.94 -12.83 0.42
C HIS A 98 -21.83 -11.63 0.12
N PHE A 99 -21.29 -10.41 0.17
CA PHE A 99 -22.08 -9.19 0.04
C PHE A 99 -22.03 -8.57 -1.36
N GLY A 100 -21.13 -9.04 -2.24
CA GLY A 100 -20.85 -8.39 -3.53
C GLY A 100 -22.06 -8.28 -4.45
N GLU A 101 -22.87 -9.34 -4.57
CA GLU A 101 -24.07 -9.31 -5.41
C GLU A 101 -25.11 -8.34 -4.86
N SER A 102 -25.39 -8.40 -3.56
CA SER A 102 -26.34 -7.48 -2.92
C SER A 102 -25.89 -6.02 -2.99
N ILE A 103 -24.59 -5.74 -2.78
CA ILE A 103 -24.04 -4.38 -2.93
C ILE A 103 -24.18 -3.89 -4.37
N LYS A 104 -23.90 -4.75 -5.35
CA LYS A 104 -24.06 -4.42 -6.77
C LYS A 104 -25.51 -4.10 -7.13
N GLU A 105 -26.47 -4.89 -6.65
CA GLU A 105 -27.90 -4.63 -6.89
C GLU A 105 -28.32 -3.28 -6.33
N ILE A 106 -27.94 -2.97 -5.08
CA ILE A 106 -28.22 -1.67 -4.44
C ILE A 106 -27.60 -0.51 -5.25
N ILE A 107 -26.34 -0.65 -5.69
CA ILE A 107 -25.69 0.37 -6.53
C ILE A 107 -26.49 0.59 -7.82
N ASN A 108 -26.96 -0.47 -8.46
CA ASN A 108 -27.74 -0.36 -9.69
C ASN A 108 -29.12 0.28 -9.47
N GLU A 109 -29.78 0.00 -8.35
CA GLU A 109 -31.05 0.64 -7.98
C GLU A 109 -30.88 2.15 -7.76
N GLU A 110 -29.81 2.56 -7.06
CA GLU A 110 -29.58 3.95 -6.68
C GLU A 110 -28.93 4.79 -7.80
N PHE A 111 -28.06 4.19 -8.61
CA PHE A 111 -27.18 4.90 -9.56
C PHE A 111 -27.28 4.42 -11.00
N GLY A 112 -28.00 3.33 -11.27
CA GLY A 112 -28.04 2.69 -12.58
C GLY A 112 -26.81 1.82 -12.88
N ASP A 113 -26.67 1.36 -14.12
CA ASP A 113 -25.59 0.47 -14.53
C ASP A 113 -24.21 1.15 -14.47
N GLY A 114 -23.31 0.63 -13.63
CA GLY A 114 -22.00 1.22 -13.38
C GLY A 114 -21.16 0.54 -12.28
N MET A 115 -20.15 1.26 -11.78
CA MET A 115 -19.27 0.86 -10.67
C MET A 115 -18.89 2.05 -9.79
#